data_AF-A0A0C2XXS3-F1
#
_entry.id   AF-A0A0C2XXS3-F1
#
_cell.length_a   1.000
_cell.length_b   1.000
_cell.length_c   1.000
_cell.angle_alpha   90.00
_cell.angle_beta   90.00
_cell.angle_gamma   90.00
#
_symmetry.space_group_name_H-M   'P 1'
#
loop_
_entity.id
_entity.type
_entity.pdbx_description
1 polymer ?
#
loop_
_entity_poly.entity_id
_entity_poly.type
_entity_poly.pdbx_seq_one_letter_code
_entity_poly.pdbx_strand_id
1 'polypeptide(L)'
;VRFSPPLSDQRQIFLLDTLRKHKPESVLDIGCGEGGLLEAISRPSFALPLSSDFDERHGIPSDASMRCPEDICAPLNVMSASGLDISEGSLERAGQAIQ
;
A
#
# COMPACT_ATOMS: atom_id res chain seq x y z
N VAL A 1 -5.37 20.43 -11.24
CA VAL A 1 -4.94 20.26 -9.83
C VAL A 1 -3.83 19.22 -9.80
N ARG A 2 -2.75 19.43 -9.03
CA ARG A 2 -1.70 18.41 -8.79
C ARG A 2 -1.66 18.15 -7.28
N PHE A 3 -1.68 16.88 -6.90
CA PHE A 3 -1.56 16.46 -5.50
C PHE A 3 -0.09 16.11 -5.24
N SER A 4 0.46 16.58 -4.12
CA SER A 4 1.76 16.14 -3.61
C SER A 4 1.54 15.59 -2.20
N PRO A 5 1.68 14.27 -1.99
CA PRO A 5 2.06 13.26 -2.97
C PRO A 5 0.88 12.97 -3.94
N PRO A 6 1.11 12.28 -5.07
CA PRO A 6 0.05 11.83 -5.96
C PRO A 6 -1.10 11.15 -5.21
N LEU A 7 -2.35 11.38 -5.64
CA LEU A 7 -3.53 10.85 -4.96
C LEU A 7 -3.55 9.32 -4.94
N SER A 8 -2.94 8.66 -5.94
CA SER A 8 -2.70 7.22 -5.97
C SER A 8 -1.96 6.74 -4.73
N ASP A 9 -0.92 7.47 -4.35
CA ASP A 9 0.00 7.09 -3.28
C ASP A 9 -0.67 7.32 -1.93
N GLN A 10 -1.38 8.45 -1.78
CA GLN A 10 -2.21 8.71 -0.60
C GLN A 10 -3.25 7.61 -0.38
N ARG A 11 -3.92 7.18 -1.45
CA ARG A 11 -4.92 6.10 -1.41
C ARG A 11 -4.27 4.77 -1.02
N GLN A 12 -3.12 4.44 -1.58
CA GLN A 12 -2.38 3.23 -1.26
C GLN A 12 -1.97 3.21 0.23
N ILE A 13 -1.40 4.31 0.75
CA ILE A 13 -1.04 4.45 2.17
C ILE A 13 -2.26 4.21 3.06
N PHE A 14 -3.36 4.93 2.79
CA PHE A 14 -4.60 4.80 3.56
C PHE A 14 -5.13 3.36 3.59
N LEU A 15 -5.10 2.68 2.44
CA LEU A 15 -5.57 1.29 2.35
C LEU A 15 -4.66 0.33 3.11
N LEU A 16 -3.34 0.45 2.95
CA LEU A 16 -2.39 -0.38 3.68
C LEU A 16 -2.51 -0.20 5.20
N ASP A 17 -2.69 1.03 5.69
CA ASP A 17 -2.92 1.31 7.11
C ASP A 17 -4.24 0.70 7.60
N THR A 18 -5.28 0.77 6.76
CA THR A 18 -6.57 0.14 7.04
C THR A 18 -6.44 -1.37 7.15
N LEU A 19 -5.68 -2.01 6.26
CA LEU A 19 -5.43 -3.45 6.30
C LEU A 19 -4.63 -3.86 7.55
N ARG A 20 -3.60 -3.10 7.94
CA ARG A 20 -2.85 -3.36 9.18
C ARG A 20 -3.73 -3.27 10.42
N LYS A 21 -4.59 -2.25 10.47
CA LYS A 21 -5.51 -2.04 11.59
C LYS A 21 -6.53 -3.16 11.74
N HIS A 22 -7.15 -3.59 10.63
CA HIS A 22 -8.24 -4.56 10.67
C HIS A 22 -7.78 -6.01 10.54
N LYS A 23 -6.52 -6.23 10.13
CA LYS A 23 -5.88 -7.54 9.97
C LYS A 23 -6.77 -8.56 9.21
N PRO A 24 -7.38 -8.19 8.06
CA PRO A 24 -8.20 -9.12 7.32
C PRO A 24 -7.35 -10.24 6.74
N GLU A 25 -7.86 -11.47 6.75
CA GLU A 25 -7.19 -12.61 6.12
C GLU A 25 -7.37 -12.62 4.60
N SER A 26 -8.45 -12.02 4.09
CA SER A 26 -8.76 -11.96 2.65
C SER A 26 -9.21 -10.56 2.21
N VAL A 27 -8.74 -10.11 1.04
CA VAL A 27 -9.09 -8.82 0.43
C VAL A 27 -9.64 -9.02 -0.97
N LEU A 28 -10.72 -8.32 -1.30
CA LEU A 28 -11.26 -8.20 -2.66
C LEU A 28 -11.19 -6.73 -3.09
N ASP A 29 -10.42 -6.46 -4.14
CA ASP A 29 -10.30 -5.12 -4.75
C ASP A 29 -11.25 -5.01 -5.95
N ILE A 30 -12.34 -4.25 -5.80
CA ILE A 30 -13.36 -4.06 -6.83
C ILE A 30 -13.01 -2.82 -7.66
N GLY A 31 -12.91 -3.01 -8.98
CA GLY A 31 -12.36 -2.01 -9.89
C GLY A 31 -10.83 -1.91 -9.74
N CYS A 32 -10.15 -3.07 -9.63
CA CYS A 32 -8.72 -3.13 -9.34
C CYS A 32 -7.84 -2.56 -10.46
N GLY A 33 -8.40 -2.30 -11.64
CA GLY A 33 -7.67 -1.79 -12.80
C GLY A 33 -6.49 -2.69 -13.15
N GLU A 34 -5.30 -2.10 -13.25
CA GLU A 34 -4.06 -2.81 -13.59
C GLU A 34 -3.36 -3.43 -12.37
N GLY A 35 -4.02 -3.47 -11.21
CA GLY A 35 -3.56 -4.25 -10.05
C GLY A 35 -2.54 -3.57 -9.14
N GLY A 36 -2.30 -2.26 -9.25
CA GLY A 36 -1.27 -1.58 -8.45
C GLY A 36 -1.45 -1.70 -6.92
N LEU A 37 -2.69 -1.74 -6.42
CA LEU A 37 -2.94 -2.00 -5.00
C LEU A 37 -2.66 -3.47 -4.64
N LEU A 38 -3.11 -4.40 -5.48
CA LEU A 38 -2.90 -5.84 -5.27
C LEU A 38 -1.41 -6.19 -5.29
N GLU A 39 -0.62 -5.56 -6.16
CA GLU A 39 0.85 -5.65 -6.16
C GLU A 39 1.45 -5.14 -4.85
N ALA A 40 0.96 -4.01 -4.34
CA ALA A 40 1.44 -3.46 -3.07
C ALA A 40 1.12 -4.37 -1.88
N ILE A 41 -0.02 -5.05 -1.91
CA ILE A 41 -0.44 -6.00 -0.88
C ILE A 41 0.37 -7.32 -0.98
N SER A 42 0.65 -7.80 -2.19
CA SER A 42 1.38 -9.05 -2.42
C SER A 42 2.87 -8.96 -2.10
N ARG A 43 3.43 -7.74 -2.04
CA ARG A 43 4.86 -7.49 -1.78
C ARG A 43 5.05 -6.81 -0.42
N PRO A 44 5.01 -7.56 0.70
CA PRO A 44 5.05 -6.99 2.05
C PRO A 44 6.35 -6.22 2.37
N SER A 45 7.45 -6.46 1.64
CA SER A 45 8.71 -5.71 1.77
C SER A 45 8.77 -4.43 0.93
N PHE A 46 7.83 -4.22 0.00
CA PHE A 46 7.75 -3.07 -0.91
C PHE A 46 6.65 -2.08 -0.53
N ALA A 47 5.80 -2.45 0.44
CA ALA A 47 4.88 -1.55 1.12
C ALA A 47 5.70 -0.51 1.90
N LEU A 48 6.03 0.59 1.21
CA LEU A 48 6.62 1.87 1.61
C LEU A 48 7.00 2.01 3.09
N PRO A 49 8.19 2.57 3.41
CA PRO A 49 8.51 2.96 4.77
C PRO A 49 7.39 3.85 5.28
N LEU A 50 6.82 3.44 6.40
CA LEU A 50 5.66 4.11 6.92
C LEU A 50 6.07 5.38 7.62
N SER A 51 5.82 6.50 6.95
CA SER A 51 5.55 7.80 7.56
C SER A 51 6.32 8.09 8.87
N SER A 52 7.65 8.07 8.79
CA SER A 52 8.43 9.12 9.42
C SER A 52 9.06 9.90 8.28
N ASP A 53 8.69 11.18 8.17
CA ASP A 53 9.29 12.17 7.27
C ASP A 53 8.64 12.30 5.88
N PHE A 54 7.48 12.98 5.87
CA PHE A 54 7.35 14.08 4.92
C PHE A 54 8.41 15.13 5.27
N ASP A 55 9.64 14.93 4.78
CA ASP A 55 10.63 16.00 4.78
C ASP A 55 11.11 16.28 3.36
N GLU A 56 10.39 17.19 2.68
CA GLU A 56 10.85 17.76 1.42
C GLU A 56 12.02 18.76 1.63
N ARG A 57 12.42 19.18 2.86
CA ARG A 57 13.35 20.33 3.00
C ARG A 57 14.32 20.42 4.18
N HIS A 58 14.39 19.54 5.17
CA HIS A 58 15.28 19.75 6.33
C HIS A 58 16.15 18.55 6.69
N GLY A 59 17.41 18.86 7.01
CA GLY A 59 18.42 17.88 7.36
C GLY A 59 18.07 17.11 8.63
N ILE A 60 18.28 15.80 8.54
CA ILE A 60 18.51 14.81 9.61
C ILE A 60 18.71 15.43 11.01
N PRO A 61 17.92 14.98 12.00
CA PRO A 61 18.45 14.64 13.30
C PRO A 61 18.40 13.12 13.46
N SER A 62 19.60 12.55 13.61
CA SER A 62 19.84 11.21 14.10
C SER A 62 19.30 11.13 15.53
N ASP A 63 18.10 10.60 15.71
CA ASP A 63 17.75 9.98 16.98
C ASP A 63 16.88 8.74 16.76
N ALA A 64 17.45 7.59 17.11
CA ALA A 64 16.88 6.26 16.95
C ALA A 64 15.77 5.95 17.98
N SER A 65 14.99 6.96 18.38
CA SER A 65 13.99 6.84 19.46
C SER A 65 12.54 6.93 18.98
N MET A 66 12.29 7.21 17.70
CA MET A 66 10.95 7.11 17.12
C MET A 66 10.65 5.65 16.81
N ARG A 67 10.13 4.92 17.80
CA ARG A 67 9.53 3.60 17.55
C ARG A 67 8.49 3.81 16.46
N CYS A 68 8.57 3.06 15.35
CA CYS A 68 7.39 2.85 14.52
C CYS A 68 6.24 2.52 15.48
N PRO A 69 5.11 3.25 15.48
CA PRO A 69 3.94 2.80 16.17
C PRO A 69 3.65 1.36 15.73
N GLU A 70 3.37 0.45 16.68
CA GLU A 70 3.29 -1.00 16.40
C GLU A 70 2.31 -1.31 15.26
N ASP A 71 1.25 -0.51 15.12
CA ASP A 71 0.22 -0.63 14.08
C ASP A 71 0.70 -0.18 12.69
N ILE A 72 1.69 0.70 12.66
CA ILE A 72 2.21 1.29 11.44
C ILE A 72 3.18 0.30 10.79
N CYS A 73 4.19 -0.20 11.51
CA CYS A 73 5.14 -1.19 10.98
C CYS A 73 4.69 -2.66 11.13
N ALA A 74 3.40 -2.88 11.43
CA ALA A 74 2.82 -4.22 11.48
C ALA A 74 2.86 -4.88 10.08
N PRO A 75 3.19 -6.18 9.99
CA PRO A 75 3.08 -6.92 8.75
C PRO A 75 1.61 -6.98 8.31
N LEU A 76 1.39 -6.95 6.99
CA LEU A 76 0.08 -7.23 6.41
C LEU A 76 -0.23 -8.71 6.64
N ASN A 77 -1.36 -9.01 7.29
CA ASN A 77 -1.81 -10.38 7.55
C ASN A 77 -2.75 -10.91 6.45
N VAL A 78 -2.58 -10.43 5.22
CA VAL A 78 -3.44 -10.81 4.09
C VAL A 78 -2.92 -12.12 3.49
N MET A 79 -3.71 -13.18 3.60
CA MET A 79 -3.40 -14.51 3.07
C MET A 79 -3.91 -14.69 1.64
N SER A 80 -4.97 -13.97 1.28
CA SER A 80 -5.57 -14.02 -0.05
C SER A 80 -5.96 -12.63 -0.52
N ALA A 81 -5.52 -12.23 -1.71
CA ALA A 81 -5.92 -11.00 -2.36
C ALA A 81 -6.44 -11.32 -3.77
N SER A 82 -7.62 -10.80 -4.09
CA SER A 82 -8.26 -11.00 -5.40
C SER A 82 -8.67 -9.67 -6.01
N GLY A 83 -8.51 -9.53 -7.32
CA GLY A 83 -8.98 -8.39 -8.09
C GLY A 83 -10.22 -8.72 -8.90
N LEU A 84 -11.12 -7.76 -9.01
CA LEU A 84 -12.27 -7.80 -9.91
C LEU A 84 -12.31 -6.50 -10.72
N ASP A 85 -12.38 -6.59 -12.03
CA ASP A 85 -12.56 -5.44 -12.92
C ASP A 85 -13.47 -5.81 -14.09
N ILE A 86 -14.14 -4.82 -14.66
CA ILE A 86 -14.97 -4.99 -15.86
C ILE A 86 -14.12 -5.05 -17.14
N SER A 87 -12.92 -4.47 -17.08
CA SER A 87 -11.97 -4.42 -18.18
C SER A 87 -11.08 -5.67 -18.18
N GLU A 88 -11.35 -6.59 -19.10
CA GLU A 88 -10.53 -7.79 -19.31
C GLU A 88 -9.04 -7.43 -19.53
N GLY A 89 -8.75 -6.44 -20.37
CA GLY A 89 -7.37 -6.01 -20.59
C GLY A 89 -6.69 -5.46 -19.33
N SER A 90 -7.45 -4.87 -18.39
CA SER A 90 -6.89 -4.43 -17.11
C SER A 90 -6.60 -5.63 -16.19
N LEU A 91 -7.49 -6.63 -16.17
CA LEU A 91 -7.27 -7.89 -15.45
C LEU A 91 -6.04 -8.66 -15.97
N GLU A 92 -5.81 -8.68 -17.27
CA GLU A 92 -4.60 -9.29 -17.85
C GLU A 92 -3.32 -8.61 -17.33
N ARG A 93 -3.30 -7.27 -17.32
CA ARG A 93 -2.17 -6.49 -16.80
C ARG A 93 -1.99 -6.66 -15.28
N ALA A 94 -3.09 -6.67 -14.54
CA ALA A 94 -3.08 -6.97 -13.10
C ALA A 94 -2.50 -8.36 -12.81
N GLY A 95 -2.92 -9.38 -13.58
CA GLY A 95 -2.41 -10.74 -13.44
C GLY A 95 -0.92 -10.90 -13.74
N GLN A 96 -0.32 -9.98 -14.51
CA GLN A 96 1.12 -9.92 -14.75
C GLN A 96 1.87 -9.17 -13.64
N ALA A 97 1.26 -8.15 -13.03
CA ALA A 97 1.88 -7.31 -12.00
C ALA A 97 2.02 -8.02 -10.64
N ILE A 98 1.25 -9.07 -10.38
CA ILE A 98 1.16 -9.76 -9.07
C ILE A 98 2.00 -11.07 -9.04
N GLN A 99 2.74 -11.41 -10.11
CA GLN A 99 3.53 -12.65 -10.22
C GLN A 99 4.90 -12.59 -9.52
#